data_AF-A0A4R5FEB1-F1
#
_entry.id   AF-A0A4R5FEB1-F1
#
_cell.length_a   1.000
_cell.length_b   1.000
_cell.length_c   1.000
_cell.angle_alpha   90.00
_cell.angle_beta   90.00
_cell.angle_gamma   90.00
#
_symmetry.space_group_name_H-M   'P 1'
#
loop_
_entity.id
_entity.type
_entity.pdbx_description
1 polymer ?
#
loop_
_entity_poly.entity_id
_entity_poly.type
_entity_poly.pdbx_seq_one_letter_code
_entity_poly.pdbx_strand_id
1 'polypeptide(L)' 'MPTDATAIAAHAQVLQSDARVLADCAERLRTIGARLEADGLAPRWLREAIDAHLAACTTAAADLTAAAAHLRRYAERARP' A
#
# COMPACT_ATOMS: atom_id res chain seq x y z
N MET A 1 29.98 -5.95 -3.84
CA MET A 1 29.11 -5.87 -5.03
C MET A 1 28.50 -4.48 -5.03
N PRO A 2 28.91 -3.54 -5.90
CA PRO A 2 28.22 -2.27 -5.98
C PRO A 2 26.81 -2.56 -6.51
N THR A 3 25.81 -2.34 -5.67
CA THR A 3 24.42 -2.47 -6.07
C THR A 3 24.15 -1.39 -7.10
N ASP A 4 23.80 -1.76 -8.33
CA ASP A 4 23.52 -0.80 -9.40
C ASP A 4 22.41 0.15 -8.92
N ALA A 5 22.75 1.43 -8.75
CA ALA A 5 21.82 2.45 -8.27
C ALA A 5 20.55 2.51 -9.14
N THR A 6 20.68 2.14 -10.42
CA THR A 6 19.57 2.00 -11.37
C THR A 6 18.61 0.89 -10.97
N ALA A 7 19.13 -0.28 -10.59
CA ALA A 7 18.31 -1.41 -10.14
C ALA A 7 17.58 -1.11 -8.83
N ILE A 8 18.24 -0.39 -7.90
CA ILE A 8 17.61 0.03 -6.64
C ILE A 8 16.48 1.04 -6.89
N ALA A 9 16.71 2.02 -7.78
CA ALA A 9 15.68 2.98 -8.16
C ALA A 9 14.47 2.31 -8.84
N ALA A 10 14.72 1.31 -9.70
CA ALA A 10 13.66 0.51 -10.32
C ALA A 10 12.85 -0.27 -9.27
N HIS A 11 13.50 -0.89 -8.29
CA HIS A 11 12.80 -1.59 -7.21
C HIS A 11 11.94 -0.63 -6.36
N ALA A 12 12.46 0.57 -6.06
CA ALA A 12 11.69 1.59 -5.37
C ALA A 12 10.44 2.03 -6.16
N GLN A 13 10.50 2.02 -7.49
CA GLN A 13 9.34 2.31 -8.34
C GLN A 13 8.29 1.20 -8.28
N VAL A 14 8.71 -0.08 -8.26
CA VAL A 14 7.81 -1.23 -8.07
C VAL A 14 7.09 -1.13 -6.73
N LEU A 15 7.82 -0.94 -5.62
CA LEU A 15 7.21 -0.80 -4.29
C LEU A 15 6.20 0.35 -4.23
N GLN A 16 6.48 1.46 -4.92
CA GLN A 16 5.53 2.57 -4.97
C GLN A 16 4.31 2.28 -5.84
N SER A 17 4.46 1.47 -6.89
CA SER A 17 3.32 0.97 -7.66
C SER A 17 2.44 0.07 -6.80
N ASP A 18 3.05 -0.87 -6.08
CA ASP A 18 2.33 -1.79 -5.19
C ASP A 18 1.59 -1.04 -4.07
N ALA A 19 2.22 -0.02 -3.50
CA ALA A 19 1.58 0.86 -2.51
C ALA A 19 0.32 1.54 -3.07
N ARG A 20 0.33 1.98 -4.34
CA ARG A 20 -0.85 2.56 -5.00
C ARG A 20 -1.94 1.53 -5.21
N VAL A 21 -1.59 0.33 -5.67
CA VAL A 21 -2.56 -0.76 -5.84
C VAL A 21 -3.25 -1.11 -4.51
N LEU A 22 -2.51 -1.13 -3.41
CA LEU A 22 -3.09 -1.35 -2.08
C LEU A 22 -3.98 -0.20 -1.61
N ALA A 23 -3.62 1.05 -1.91
CA ALA A 23 -4.45 2.21 -1.62
C ALA A 23 -5.78 2.14 -2.39
N ASP A 24 -5.75 1.81 -3.68
CA ASP A 24 -6.94 1.62 -4.51
C ASP A 24 -7.81 0.46 -4.01
N CYS A 25 -7.18 -0.64 -3.56
CA CYS A 25 -7.90 -1.75 -2.94
C CYS A 25 -8.63 -1.29 -1.68
N ALA A 26 -7.97 -0.51 -0.83
CA ALA A 26 -8.58 0.06 0.37
C ALA A 26 -9.74 1.00 0.03
N GLU A 27 -9.61 1.85 -0.99
CA GLU A 27 -10.69 2.73 -1.47
C GLU A 27 -11.95 1.93 -1.88
N ARG A 28 -11.73 0.85 -2.64
CA ARG A 28 -12.80 -0.05 -3.10
C ARG A 28 -13.48 -0.77 -1.94
N LEU A 29 -12.70 -1.24 -0.96
CA LEU A 29 -13.24 -1.86 0.25
C LEU A 29 -14.07 -0.88 1.08
N ARG A 30 -13.62 0.38 1.23
CA ARG A 30 -14.43 1.43 1.88
C ARG A 30 -15.75 1.65 1.17
N THR A 31 -15.72 1.71 -0.16
CA THR A 31 -16.93 1.89 -0.98
C THR A 31 -17.90 0.72 -0.79
N ILE A 32 -17.39 -0.51 -0.77
CA ILE A 32 -18.20 -1.71 -0.53
C ILE A 32 -18.78 -1.69 0.88
N GLY A 33 -17.96 -1.40 1.90
CA GLY A 33 -18.40 -1.26 3.28
C GLY A 33 -19.51 -0.22 3.44
N ALA A 34 -19.34 0.97 2.85
CA ALA A 34 -20.35 2.03 2.92
C ALA A 34 -21.69 1.62 2.27
N ARG A 35 -21.66 0.87 1.16
CA ARG A 35 -22.88 0.33 0.53
C ARG A 35 -23.56 -0.70 1.42
N LEU A 36 -22.80 -1.64 1.98
CA LEU A 36 -23.31 -2.67 2.88
C LEU A 36 -23.94 -2.08 4.15
N GLU A 37 -23.35 -1.00 4.68
CA GLU A 37 -23.91 -0.24 5.80
C GLU A 37 -25.21 0.48 5.43
N ALA A 38 -25.25 1.11 4.26
CA ALA A 38 -26.45 1.81 3.77
C ALA A 38 -27.62 0.85 3.55
N ASP A 39 -27.34 -0.38 3.11
CA ASP A 39 -28.35 -1.42 2.91
C ASP A 39 -28.86 -2.01 4.25
N GLY A 40 -28.17 -1.76 5.36
CA GLY A 40 -28.56 -2.22 6.71
C GLY A 40 -28.50 -3.74 6.91
N LEU A 41 -27.95 -4.48 5.94
CA LEU A 41 -27.91 -5.94 5.92
C LEU A 41 -26.56 -6.50 6.37
N ALA A 42 -25.56 -5.66 6.67
CA ALA A 42 -24.22 -6.09 7.02
C ALA A 42 -24.16 -6.71 8.42
N PRO A 43 -23.83 -8.00 8.57
CA PRO A 43 -23.57 -8.59 9.87
C PRO A 43 -22.34 -7.93 10.52
N ARG A 44 -22.32 -7.84 11.84
CA ARG A 44 -21.21 -7.22 12.59
C ARG A 44 -19.84 -7.83 12.26
N TRP A 45 -19.76 -9.16 12.09
CA TRP A 45 -18.51 -9.84 11.73
C TRP A 45 -17.97 -9.40 10.36
N LEU A 46 -18.84 -9.02 9.42
CA LEU A 46 -18.44 -8.56 8.09
C LEU A 46 -17.80 -7.18 8.16
N ARG A 47 -18.37 -6.28 8.98
CA ARG A 47 -17.79 -4.96 9.24
C ARG A 47 -16.41 -5.07 9.87
N GLU A 48 -16.29 -5.88 10.92
CA GLU A 48 -15.01 -6.12 11.61
C GLU A 48 -13.94 -6.70 10.65
N ALA A 49 -14.35 -7.60 9.75
CA ALA A 49 -13.45 -8.14 8.72
C ALA A 49 -13.01 -7.10 7.69
N ILE A 50 -13.93 -6.25 7.22
CA ILE A 50 -13.63 -5.14 6.29
C ILE A 50 -12.67 -4.15 6.94
N ASP A 51 -12.93 -3.75 8.19
CA ASP A 51 -12.09 -2.81 8.94
C ASP A 51 -10.68 -3.37 9.16
N ALA A 52 -10.56 -4.65 9.52
CA ALA A 52 -9.28 -5.33 9.65
C ALA A 52 -8.50 -5.35 8.32
N HIS A 53 -9.19 -5.61 7.21
CA HIS A 53 -8.54 -5.64 5.89
C HIS A 53 -8.14 -4.24 5.41
N LEU A 54 -8.95 -3.22 5.71
CA LEU A 54 -8.59 -1.81 5.48
C LEU A 54 -7.34 -1.41 6.27
N ALA A 55 -7.26 -1.78 7.55
CA ALA A 55 -6.09 -1.53 8.38
C ALA A 55 -4.84 -2.23 7.82
N ALA A 56 -4.96 -3.47 7.36
CA ALA A 56 -3.87 -4.21 6.75
C ALA A 56 -3.39 -3.56 5.43
N CYS A 57 -4.31 -3.23 4.51
CA CYS A 57 -3.95 -2.57 3.25
C CYS A 57 -3.31 -1.21 3.46
N THR A 58 -3.83 -0.40 4.38
CA THR A 58 -3.27 0.93 4.68
C THR A 58 -1.89 0.84 5.32
N THR A 59 -1.68 -0.09 6.25
CA THR A 59 -0.36 -0.34 6.85
C THR A 59 0.65 -0.80 5.80
N ALA A 60 0.30 -1.80 5.00
CA ALA A 60 1.18 -2.30 3.95
C ALA A 60 1.50 -1.23 2.90
N ALA A 61 0.54 -0.39 2.50
CA ALA A 61 0.79 0.72 1.58
C ALA A 61 1.75 1.76 2.17
N ALA A 62 1.62 2.06 3.47
CA ALA A 62 2.52 2.97 4.17
C ALA A 62 3.95 2.40 4.25
N ASP A 63 4.10 1.13 4.60
CA ASP A 63 5.38 0.44 4.69
C ASP A 63 6.10 0.40 3.34
N LEU A 64 5.39 0.04 2.26
CA LEU A 64 5.92 0.04 0.90
C LEU A 64 6.33 1.44 0.44
N THR A 65 5.55 2.46 0.79
CA THR A 65 5.89 3.87 0.48
C THR A 65 7.14 4.31 1.23
N ALA A 66 7.27 3.96 2.51
CA ALA A 66 8.45 4.26 3.31
C ALA A 66 9.69 3.54 2.75
N ALA A 67 9.58 2.25 2.44
CA ALA A 67 10.65 1.46 1.84
C ALA A 67 11.09 2.04 0.49
N ALA A 68 10.15 2.39 -0.39
CA ALA A 68 10.45 3.06 -1.65
C ALA A 68 11.21 4.38 -1.44
N ALA A 69 10.79 5.21 -0.47
CA ALA A 69 11.46 6.46 -0.15
C ALA A 69 12.87 6.25 0.42
N HIS A 70 13.10 5.18 1.19
CA HIS A 70 14.44 4.81 1.67
C HIS A 70 15.35 4.36 0.53
N LEU A 71 14.86 3.51 -0.37
CA LEU A 71 15.61 3.02 -1.52
C LEU A 71 15.98 4.12 -2.51
N ARG A 72 15.07 5.07 -2.77
CA ARG A 72 15.39 6.25 -3.60
C ARG A 72 16.51 7.09 -3.01
N ARG A 73 16.41 7.43 -1.72
CA ARG A 73 17.45 8.19 -1.01
C ARG A 73 18.80 7.46 -1.03
N TYR A 74 18.78 6.14 -0.92
CA TYR A 74 19.99 5.34 -1.03
C TYR A 74 20.59 5.38 -2.45
N ALA A 75 19.76 5.18 -3.48
CA ALA A 75 20.20 5.25 -4.88
C ALA A 75 20.76 6.63 -5.26
N GLU A 76 20.15 7.70 -4.77
CA GLU A 76 20.63 9.09 -4.96
C GLU A 76 22.03 9.30 -4.37
N ARG A 77 22.28 8.77 -3.17
CA ARG A 77 23.60 8.85 -2.50
C ARG A 77 24.65 7.94 -3.13
N ALA A 78 24.23 6.85 -3.76
CA ALA A 78 25.11 5.88 -4.41
C ALA A 78 25.47 6.29 -5.86
N ARG A 79 24.86 7.35 -6.39
CA ARG A 79 25.17 7.88 -7.72
C ARG A 79 26.49 8.67 -7.64
N PRO A 80 27.53 8.27 -8.40
CA PRO A 80 28.84 8.95 -8.39
C PRO A 80 28.79 10.35 -9.00
#